data_AF-A0A1B7UFD9-F1
#
_entry.id   AF-A0A1B7UFD9-F1
#
_cell.length_a   1.000
_cell.length_b   1.000
_cell.length_c   1.000
_cell.angle_alpha   90.00
_cell.angle_beta   90.00
_cell.angle_gamma   90.00
#
_symmetry.space_group_name_H-M   'P 1'
#
loop_
_entity.id
_entity.type
_entity.pdbx_description
1 polymer ?
#
loop_
_entity_poly.entity_id
_entity_poly.type
_entity_poly.pdbx_seq_one_letter_code
_entity_poly.pdbx_strand_id
1 'polypeptide(L)' 'MMAALSEDRRDQPKDLNYFWNELNMAQKFSVAELQRFGYELAFVRRSPSFSMAVLRAGDRIAAVDQDGQIDTEPKVIIRH' A
#
# COMPACT_ATOMS: atom_id res chain seq x y z
N MET A 1 20.22 -26.51 16.32
CA MET A 1 20.23 -25.08 15.94
C MET A 1 18.95 -24.84 15.15
N MET A 2 18.04 -24.02 15.69
CA MET A 2 16.68 -23.84 15.16
C MET A 2 16.74 -23.14 13.80
N ALA A 3 16.30 -23.81 12.73
CA ALA A 3 16.06 -23.17 11.45
C ALA A 3 14.87 -22.23 11.59
N ALA A 4 15.10 -20.93 11.44
CA ALA A 4 14.02 -19.97 11.32
C ALA A 4 13.26 -20.30 10.02
N LEU A 5 12.06 -20.85 10.16
CA LEU A 5 11.06 -20.89 9.11
C LEU A 5 10.73 -19.43 8.78
N SER A 6 11.39 -18.88 7.76
CA SER A 6 10.86 -17.70 7.09
C SER A 6 9.58 -18.14 6.42
N GLU A 7 8.45 -18.01 7.11
CA GLU A 7 7.13 -18.13 6.52
C GLU A 7 7.10 -17.25 5.29
N ASP A 8 7.03 -17.90 4.14
CA ASP A 8 6.98 -17.25 2.85
C ASP A 8 5.62 -16.55 2.73
N ARG A 9 5.53 -15.29 3.16
CA ARG A 9 4.30 -14.48 3.14
C ARG A 9 3.83 -14.14 1.72
N ARG A 10 4.46 -14.69 0.68
CA ARG A 10 4.21 -14.33 -0.72
C ARG A 10 2.98 -15.00 -1.33
N ASP A 11 2.40 -16.00 -0.67
CA ASP A 11 1.45 -16.92 -1.32
C ASP A 11 -0.03 -16.76 -0.91
N GLN A 12 -0.38 -15.72 -0.14
CA GLN A 12 -1.80 -15.41 0.12
C GLN A 12 -2.18 -14.06 -0.47
N PRO A 13 -3.15 -14.00 -1.40
CA PRO A 13 -3.71 -12.74 -1.85
C PRO A 13 -4.33 -12.07 -0.63
N LYS A 14 -3.66 -11.02 -0.15
CA LYS A 14 -4.18 -10.23 0.95
C LYS A 14 -5.38 -9.45 0.44
N ASP A 15 -6.54 -9.70 1.04
CA ASP A 15 -7.78 -8.97 0.77
C ASP A 15 -7.56 -7.46 1.01
N LEU A 16 -8.24 -6.61 0.23
CA LEU A 16 -8.32 -5.16 0.41
C LEU A 16 -8.50 -4.72 1.88
N ASN A 17 -9.32 -5.44 2.65
CA ASN A 17 -9.56 -5.24 4.07
C ASN A 17 -8.29 -5.37 4.90
N TYR A 18 -7.38 -6.28 4.52
CA TYR A 18 -6.09 -6.42 5.18
C TYR A 18 -5.27 -5.13 5.01
N PHE A 19 -5.12 -4.66 3.77
CA PHE A 19 -4.33 -3.45 3.49
C PHE A 19 -4.94 -2.20 4.11
N TRP A 20 -6.27 -2.08 4.09
CA TRP A 20 -6.97 -0.97 4.72
C TRP A 20 -6.68 -0.88 6.23
N ASN A 21 -6.57 -2.02 6.90
CA ASN A 21 -6.26 -2.07 8.34
C ASN A 21 -4.81 -1.68 8.66
N GLU A 22 -3.89 -1.75 7.70
CA GLU A 22 -2.50 -1.32 7.89
C GLU A 22 -2.32 0.21 7.86
N LEU A 23 -3.27 0.93 7.23
CA LEU A 23 -3.22 2.38 7.07
C LEU A 23 -3.44 3.11 8.39
N ASN A 24 -2.68 4.18 8.61
CA ASN A 24 -2.99 5.15 9.66
C ASN A 24 -4.16 6.08 9.24
N MET A 25 -4.60 6.97 10.13
CA MET A 25 -5.75 7.84 9.89
C MET A 25 -5.55 8.78 8.68
N ALA A 26 -4.38 9.40 8.57
CA ALA A 26 -4.05 10.31 7.47
C ALA A 26 -4.07 9.57 6.12
N GLN A 27 -3.46 8.38 6.08
CA GLN A 27 -3.48 7.52 4.91
C GLN A 27 -4.89 7.09 4.52
N LYS A 28 -5.73 6.68 5.48
CA LYS A 28 -7.13 6.30 5.20
C LYS A 28 -7.92 7.44 4.56
N PHE A 29 -7.70 8.67 5.04
CA PHE A 29 -8.35 9.85 4.48
C PHE A 29 -7.94 10.08 3.02
N SER A 30 -6.65 10.12 2.73
CA SER A 30 -6.14 10.35 1.38
C SER A 30 -6.44 9.19 0.42
N VAL A 31 -6.42 7.94 0.90
CA VAL A 31 -6.86 6.77 0.12
C VAL A 31 -8.34 6.87 -0.23
N ALA A 32 -9.20 7.24 0.72
CA ALA A 32 -10.63 7.43 0.46
C ALA A 32 -10.90 8.56 -0.55
N GLU A 33 -10.09 9.62 -0.53
CA GLU A 33 -10.15 10.68 -1.55
C GLU A 33 -9.80 10.12 -2.94
N LEU A 34 -8.68 9.41 -3.06
CA LEU A 34 -8.25 8.79 -4.32
C LEU A 34 -9.26 7.76 -4.87
N GLN A 35 -9.94 7.02 -4.00
CA GLN A 35 -11.00 6.08 -4.40
C GLN A 35 -12.14 6.76 -5.15
N ARG A 36 -12.45 8.03 -4.85
CA ARG A 36 -13.46 8.83 -5.57
C ARG A 36 -13.05 9.12 -7.01
N PHE A 37 -11.76 9.05 -7.32
CA PHE A 37 -11.19 9.22 -8.66
C PHE A 37 -10.88 7.88 -9.36
N GLY A 38 -11.34 6.76 -8.79
CA GLY A 38 -11.19 5.42 -9.37
C GLY A 38 -9.86 4.74 -9.07
N TYR A 39 -9.11 5.21 -8.06
CA TYR A 39 -7.93 4.50 -7.58
C TYR A 39 -8.33 3.40 -6.58
N GLU A 40 -7.74 2.23 -6.75
CA GLU A 40 -7.92 1.09 -5.85
C GLU A 40 -6.62 0.83 -5.06
N LEU A 41 -6.76 0.51 -3.78
CA LEU A 41 -5.62 0.20 -2.92
C LEU A 41 -5.00 -1.13 -3.37
N ALA A 42 -3.78 -1.08 -3.90
CA ALA A 42 -3.09 -2.25 -4.42
C ALA A 42 -2.31 -2.99 -3.33
N PHE A 43 -1.52 -2.26 -2.54
CA PHE A 43 -0.79 -2.80 -1.39
C PHE A 43 -0.28 -1.67 -0.48
N VAL A 44 0.16 -2.04 0.72
CA VAL A 44 0.84 -1.14 1.66
C VAL A 44 2.27 -1.64 1.89
N ARG A 45 3.24 -0.76 1.74
CA ARG A 45 4.64 -1.02 2.09
C ARG A 45 4.91 -0.46 3.48
N ARG A 46 5.36 -1.32 4.39
CA ARG A 46 5.65 -0.94 5.77
C ARG A 46 7.03 -1.38 6.22
N SER A 47 7.67 -0.52 7.00
CA SER A 47 8.85 -0.79 7.81
C SER A 47 8.68 -0.08 9.17
N PRO A 48 9.54 -0.32 10.16
CA PRO A 48 9.40 0.32 11.48
C PRO A 48 9.33 1.86 11.44
N SER A 49 9.95 2.49 10.44
CA SER A 49 10.04 3.95 10.32
C SER A 49 9.30 4.54 9.11
N PHE A 50 8.53 3.73 8.39
CA PHE A 50 7.91 4.18 7.13
C PHE A 50 6.68 3.36 6.78
N SER A 51 5.64 4.05 6.31
CA SER A 51 4.42 3.47 5.74
C SER A 51 4.09 4.18 4.43
N MET A 52 3.80 3.42 3.38
CA MET A 52 3.35 3.96 2.10
C MET A 52 2.25 3.07 1.51
N ALA A 53 1.09 3.66 1.28
CA ALA A 53 0.03 3.03 0.52
C ALA A 53 0.30 3.23 -0.98
N VAL A 54 0.13 2.19 -1.78
CA VAL A 54 0.25 2.27 -3.23
C VAL A 54 -1.12 1.92 -3.82
N LEU A 55 -1.62 2.79 -4.68
CA LEU A 55 -2.92 2.67 -5.33
C LEU A 55 -2.75 2.65 -6.85
N ARG A 56 -3.72 2.08 -7.56
CA ARG A 56 -3.74 2.04 -9.04
C ARG A 56 -5.09 2.43 -9.60
N ALA A 57 -5.07 3.08 -10.76
CA ALA A 57 -6.25 3.37 -11.58
C ALA A 57 -5.90 3.09 -13.05
N GLY A 58 -6.12 1.84 -13.50
CA GLY A 58 -5.61 1.36 -14.78
C GLY A 58 -4.07 1.37 -14.78
N ASP A 59 -3.48 2.10 -15.73
CA ASP A 59 -2.03 2.26 -15.86
C ASP A 59 -1.43 3.34 -14.95
N ARG A 60 -2.28 4.11 -14.25
CA ARG A 60 -1.82 5.16 -13.33
C ARG A 60 -1.55 4.58 -11.95
N ILE A 61 -0.53 5.10 -11.29
CA ILE A 61 -0.13 4.73 -9.94
C ILE A 61 -0.15 5.98 -9.08
N ALA A 62 -0.65 5.86 -7.86
CA ALA A 62 -0.49 6.88 -6.83
C ALA A 62 0.13 6.27 -5.58
N ALA A 63 0.86 7.07 -4.82
CA ALA A 63 1.39 6.72 -3.52
C ALA A 63 0.88 7.70 -2.46
N VAL A 64 0.59 7.18 -1.27
CA VAL A 64 0.26 7.98 -0.09
C VAL A 64 1.26 7.66 1.00
N ASP A 65 2.02 8.66 1.45
CA ASP A 65 2.99 8.49 2.52
C ASP A 65 2.32 8.44 3.91
N GLN A 66 3.12 8.32 4.96
CA GLN A 66 2.63 8.21 6.34
C GLN A 66 1.93 9.47 6.85
N ASP A 67 2.19 10.64 6.24
CA ASP A 67 1.59 11.92 6.60
C ASP A 67 0.32 12.21 5.77
N GLY A 68 -0.05 11.28 4.90
CA GLY A 68 -1.21 11.39 4.02
C GLY A 68 -0.93 12.20 2.75
N GLN A 69 0.32 12.55 2.44
CA GLN A 69 0.64 13.27 1.21
C GLN A 69 0.46 12.35 0.01
N ILE A 70 -0.26 12.86 -1.00
CA ILE A 70 -0.55 12.15 -2.23
C ILE A 70 0.52 12.51 -3.27
N ASP A 71 1.15 11.49 -3.85
CA ASP A 71 1.97 11.59 -5.06
C ASP A 71 1.30 10.78 -6.18
N THR A 72 0.81 11.45 -7.22
CA THR A 72 0.14 10.82 -8.38
C THR A 72 1.10 10.44 -9.50
N GLU A 73 2.39 10.74 -9.37
CA GLU A 73 3.44 10.32 -10.30
C GLU A 73 4.65 9.72 -9.54
N PRO A 74 4.41 8.73 -8.66
CA PRO A 74 5.47 8.25 -7.80
C PRO A 74 6.49 7.46 -8.61
N LYS A 75 7.77 7.62 -8.28
CA LYS A 75 8.88 6.85 -8.88
C LYS A 75 8.96 5.43 -8.31
N VAL A 76 7.86 4.69 -8.40
CA VAL A 76 7.71 3.33 -7.87
C VAL A 76 7.78 2.33 -9.03
N ILE A 77 8.77 1.44 -8.98
CA ILE A 77 8.88 0.32 -9.92
C ILE A 77 8.18 -0.89 -9.30
N ILE A 78 7.02 -1.25 -9.83
CA ILE A 78 6.38 -2.52 -9.52
C ILE A 78 7.15 -3.61 -10.27
N ARG A 79 7.66 -4.59 -9.52
CA ARG A 79 8.30 -5.79 -10.07
C ARG A 79 7.32 -6.95 -9.91
N HIS A 80 7.13 -7.70 -11.00
CA HIS A 80 6.37 -8.94 -11.01
C HIS A 80 7.18 -10.08 -10.37
#